data_AF-A0A6J2Y5R6-F1
#
_entry.id   AF-A0A6J2Y5R6-F1
#
_cell.length_a   1.000
_cell.length_b   1.000
_cell.length_c   1.000
_cell.angle_alpha   90.00
_cell.angle_beta   90.00
_cell.angle_gamma   90.00
#
_symmetry.space_group_name_H-M   'P 1'
#
loop_
_entity.id
_entity.type
_entity.pdbx_description
1 polymer ?
#
loop_
_entity_poly.entity_id
_entity_poly.type
_entity_poly.pdbx_seq_one_letter_code
_entity_poly.pdbx_strand_id
1 'polypeptide(L)'
;MDTPKIFSDNDFVFAKMSGYPPWPAIVMTPNKYAPLRPRNSEWIYFCGSHNYAWIAQKCIKPYKLHKDSYRNNGTYKKAEYKEAFTEMDNIIENIKNNPDYEIKIIEYIPKGKRVTQNYSRKSTDSVTLGTPKRKLALKEKNNTVPKKKSRSSISSNIDNSLDFLPPSSEDLSNKELNTADIKTSKKKFGIWAANIYAGGIIQNLIKSGHALNIWSYSLTLCEELEEFAKRQQSHLEIFSSPLEVVKNSDIIISLLSDPDQPKLMIQEMLKDNLNLNFLKGKGYVEMTSVDPERSRDLSEIITNRGGIYLEAMVQGCREGAMKGELMVLLAGSKDLFNDCLSCFKAMAKATFLLGDDKSLGAACKIHLILQIMRGIFLTGVTEGFAMADKCGIKVGSFNKVFKNIDLASDYLKGKVDMIMNGKYTPNEPLQQLQKDLALGLEMSNIYRQPMPLASNANEILKHARRLGYDNQDASCIYNRTRY
;
A
#
# COMPACT_ATOMS: atom_id res chain seq x y z
N MET A 1 -43.66 4.02 -10.96
CA MET A 1 -43.92 5.09 -11.94
C MET A 1 -42.66 5.92 -12.03
N ASP A 2 -41.89 5.72 -13.10
CA ASP A 2 -40.65 6.45 -13.33
C ASP A 2 -40.95 7.91 -13.62
N THR A 3 -40.31 8.80 -12.87
CA THR A 3 -40.31 10.25 -13.14
C THR A 3 -39.70 10.51 -14.52
N PRO A 4 -40.23 11.48 -15.30
CA PRO A 4 -39.71 11.79 -16.63
C PRO A 4 -38.23 12.15 -16.57
N LYS A 5 -37.43 11.55 -17.45
CA LYS A 5 -35.99 11.79 -17.56
C LYS A 5 -35.79 13.20 -18.14
N ILE A 6 -35.28 14.14 -17.34
CA ILE A 6 -35.09 15.56 -17.74
C ILE A 6 -33.85 15.73 -18.63
N PHE A 7 -32.88 14.82 -18.51
CA PHE A 7 -31.63 14.83 -19.26
C PHE A 7 -31.41 13.49 -19.95
N SER A 8 -30.89 13.52 -21.17
CA SER A 8 -30.55 12.34 -21.98
C SER A 8 -29.12 11.89 -21.73
N ASP A 9 -28.79 10.67 -22.14
CA ASP A 9 -27.41 10.19 -22.07
C ASP A 9 -26.53 11.01 -23.02
N ASN A 10 -25.31 11.32 -22.57
CA ASN A 10 -24.36 12.25 -23.19
C ASN A 10 -24.73 13.73 -23.15
N ASP A 11 -25.73 14.14 -22.36
CA ASP A 11 -26.01 15.56 -22.14
C ASP A 11 -24.88 16.23 -21.34
N PHE A 12 -24.40 17.37 -21.85
CA PHE A 12 -23.43 18.23 -21.17
C PHE A 12 -24.11 19.10 -20.12
N VAL A 13 -23.70 18.96 -18.87
CA VAL A 13 -24.33 19.60 -17.72
C VAL A 13 -23.31 20.20 -16.74
N PHE A 14 -23.80 21.01 -15.83
CA PHE A 14 -23.18 21.30 -14.55
C PHE A 14 -23.87 20.49 -13.47
N ALA A 15 -23.11 19.72 -12.70
CA ALA A 15 -23.61 18.99 -11.54
C ALA A 15 -23.05 19.57 -10.25
N LYS A 16 -23.91 19.78 -9.24
CA LYS A 16 -23.52 20.35 -7.94
C LYS A 16 -23.58 19.30 -6.84
N MET A 17 -22.43 19.03 -6.20
CA MET A 17 -22.33 18.24 -4.98
C MET A 17 -22.28 19.15 -3.74
N SER A 18 -22.67 18.62 -2.58
CA SER A 18 -22.54 19.34 -1.31
C SER A 18 -21.08 19.68 -1.03
N GLY A 19 -20.78 20.94 -0.71
CA GLY A 19 -19.41 21.40 -0.44
C GLY A 19 -18.57 21.72 -1.68
N TYR A 20 -19.10 21.57 -2.90
CA TYR A 20 -18.40 21.85 -4.15
C TYR A 20 -19.18 22.85 -5.04
N PRO A 21 -18.49 23.64 -5.88
CA PRO A 21 -19.16 24.46 -6.88
C PRO A 21 -19.84 23.58 -7.94
N PRO A 22 -20.80 24.11 -8.72
CA PRO A 22 -21.28 23.44 -9.92
C PRO A 22 -20.10 23.09 -10.84
N TRP A 23 -20.00 21.81 -11.20
CA TRP A 23 -18.84 21.25 -11.89
C TRP A 23 -19.21 20.75 -13.30
N PRO A 24 -18.39 21.00 -14.34
CA PRO A 24 -18.62 20.46 -15.69
C PRO A 24 -18.71 18.94 -15.69
N ALA A 25 -19.80 18.40 -16.23
CA ALA A 25 -20.08 16.98 -16.14
C ALA A 25 -20.93 16.46 -17.31
N ILE A 26 -20.97 15.14 -17.49
CA ILE A 26 -21.70 14.46 -18.55
C ILE A 26 -22.69 13.48 -17.91
N VAL A 27 -23.93 13.49 -18.41
CA VAL A 27 -24.94 12.49 -18.02
C VAL A 27 -24.61 11.16 -18.70
N MET A 28 -24.48 10.09 -17.93
CA MET A 28 -24.09 8.78 -18.44
C MET A 28 -25.11 7.71 -18.10
N THR A 29 -25.16 6.66 -18.92
CA THR A 29 -25.82 5.41 -18.55
C THR A 29 -24.98 4.70 -17.47
N PRO A 30 -25.55 4.27 -16.34
CA PRO A 30 -24.82 3.52 -15.32
C PRO A 30 -24.42 2.14 -15.84
N ASN A 31 -23.19 1.71 -15.58
CA ASN A 31 -22.75 0.35 -15.86
C ASN A 31 -23.16 -0.62 -14.76
N LYS A 32 -22.86 -1.91 -14.94
CA LYS A 32 -23.19 -2.99 -13.98
C LYS A 32 -22.58 -2.82 -12.57
N TYR A 33 -21.60 -1.92 -12.42
CA TYR A 33 -20.94 -1.68 -11.15
C TYR A 33 -21.45 -0.44 -10.41
N ALA A 34 -22.29 0.38 -11.04
CA ALA A 34 -22.84 1.57 -10.42
C ALA A 34 -23.63 1.19 -9.15
N PRO A 35 -23.48 1.96 -8.05
CA PRO A 35 -24.27 1.74 -6.84
C PRO A 35 -25.76 1.92 -7.12
N LEU A 36 -26.61 1.39 -6.23
CA LEU A 36 -28.07 1.46 -6.37
C LEU A 36 -28.53 2.91 -6.60
N ARG A 37 -29.34 3.13 -7.65
CA ARG A 37 -29.85 4.45 -8.05
C ARG A 37 -30.73 5.07 -6.96
N PRO A 38 -30.36 6.23 -6.39
CA PRO A 38 -31.27 7.05 -5.59
C PRO A 38 -32.45 7.57 -6.40
N ARG A 39 -33.57 7.89 -5.74
CA ARG A 39 -34.74 8.47 -6.44
C ARG A 39 -34.38 9.82 -7.06
N ASN A 40 -34.87 10.06 -8.29
CA ASN A 40 -34.75 11.32 -9.03
C ASN A 40 -33.30 11.79 -9.20
N SER A 41 -32.36 10.86 -9.41
CA SER A 41 -30.96 11.17 -9.68
C SER A 41 -30.50 10.66 -11.04
N GLU A 42 -29.55 11.37 -11.64
CA GLU A 42 -28.83 10.93 -12.84
C GLU A 42 -27.42 10.46 -12.47
N TRP A 43 -26.90 9.53 -13.27
CA TRP A 43 -25.53 9.03 -13.11
C TRP A 43 -24.61 9.98 -13.86
N ILE A 44 -23.72 10.63 -13.12
CA ILE A 44 -22.93 11.75 -13.62
C ILE A 44 -21.45 11.39 -13.63
N TYR A 45 -20.79 11.65 -14.76
CA TYR A 45 -19.34 11.65 -14.91
C TYR A 45 -18.80 13.08 -14.77
N PHE A 46 -17.87 13.31 -13.86
CA PHE A 46 -17.28 14.64 -13.61
C PHE A 46 -15.96 14.81 -14.36
N CYS A 47 -15.94 15.70 -15.35
CA CYS A 47 -14.73 16.05 -16.11
C CYS A 47 -13.61 16.56 -15.18
N GLY A 48 -12.36 16.33 -15.54
CA GLY A 48 -11.14 16.64 -14.80
C GLY A 48 -10.86 15.65 -13.67
N SER A 49 -11.86 15.38 -12.83
CA SER A 49 -11.70 14.46 -11.68
C SER A 49 -11.87 12.98 -12.03
N HIS A 50 -12.46 12.68 -13.20
CA HIS A 50 -12.74 11.33 -13.70
C HIS A 50 -13.50 10.45 -12.69
N ASN A 51 -14.37 11.08 -11.88
CA ASN A 51 -15.19 10.41 -10.87
C ASN A 51 -16.66 10.34 -11.29
N TYR A 52 -17.39 9.44 -10.63
CA TYR A 52 -18.81 9.24 -10.86
C TYR A 52 -19.63 9.38 -9.58
N ALA A 53 -20.84 9.92 -9.69
CA ALA A 53 -21.81 9.90 -8.61
C ALA A 53 -23.26 9.99 -9.13
N TRP A 54 -24.20 9.54 -8.29
CA TRP A 54 -25.62 9.84 -8.46
C TRP A 54 -25.91 11.25 -7.99
N ILE A 55 -26.42 12.11 -8.88
CA ILE A 55 -26.74 13.50 -8.58
C ILE A 55 -28.23 13.73 -8.77
N ALA A 56 -28.90 14.27 -7.75
CA ALA A 56 -30.31 14.62 -7.83
C ALA A 56 -30.55 15.61 -8.98
N GLN A 57 -31.59 15.39 -9.79
CA GLN A 57 -31.89 16.21 -10.98
C GLN A 57 -31.95 17.71 -10.68
N LYS A 58 -32.45 18.12 -9.50
CA LYS A 58 -32.49 19.52 -9.04
C LYS A 58 -31.11 20.19 -8.89
N CYS A 59 -30.05 19.39 -8.80
CA CYS A 59 -28.66 19.83 -8.69
C CYS A 59 -27.93 19.83 -10.04
N ILE A 60 -28.64 19.58 -11.13
CA ILE A 60 -28.11 19.51 -12.50
C ILE A 60 -28.64 20.70 -13.30
N LYS A 61 -27.79 21.34 -14.10
CA LYS A 61 -28.17 22.42 -15.02
C LYS A 61 -27.48 22.25 -16.38
N PRO A 62 -28.09 22.67 -17.50
CA PRO A 62 -27.45 22.56 -18.83
C PRO A 62 -26.12 23.32 -18.91
N TYR A 63 -25.07 22.71 -19.48
CA TYR A 63 -23.73 23.31 -19.53
C TYR A 63 -23.70 24.62 -20.33
N LYS A 64 -24.23 24.60 -21.57
CA LYS A 64 -24.18 25.74 -22.49
C LYS A 64 -24.81 27.02 -21.92
N LEU A 65 -25.89 26.90 -21.14
CA LEU A 65 -26.62 28.04 -20.58
C LEU A 65 -25.90 28.71 -19.40
N HIS A 66 -24.98 27.99 -18.74
CA HIS A 66 -24.37 28.45 -17.49
C HIS A 66 -22.84 28.55 -17.54
N LYS A 67 -22.20 28.15 -18.65
CA LYS A 67 -20.74 28.06 -18.77
C LYS A 67 -20.03 29.38 -18.45
N ASP A 68 -20.49 30.51 -18.97
CA ASP A 68 -19.80 31.80 -18.82
C ASP A 68 -19.97 32.34 -17.40
N SER A 69 -21.13 32.10 -16.78
CA SER A 69 -21.39 32.48 -15.38
C SER A 69 -20.51 31.70 -14.40
N TYR A 70 -20.37 30.39 -14.58
CA TYR A 70 -19.57 29.56 -13.66
C TYR A 70 -18.07 29.64 -13.93
N ARG A 71 -17.65 29.88 -15.17
CA ARG A 71 -16.23 30.08 -15.53
C ARG A 71 -15.67 31.39 -14.96
N ASN A 72 -16.48 32.45 -14.92
CA ASN A 72 -16.03 33.80 -14.54
C ASN A 72 -16.30 34.18 -13.07
N ASN A 73 -17.07 33.38 -12.32
CA ASN A 73 -17.45 33.71 -10.93
C ASN A 73 -16.35 33.53 -9.87
N GLY A 74 -15.09 33.23 -10.25
CA GLY A 74 -13.91 33.34 -9.38
C GLY A 74 -13.85 32.44 -8.14
N THR A 75 -14.86 31.61 -7.90
CA THR A 75 -15.05 30.90 -6.62
C THR A 75 -14.18 29.66 -6.40
N TYR A 76 -13.45 29.18 -7.42
CA TYR A 76 -12.65 27.97 -7.28
C TYR A 76 -11.34 28.09 -8.06
N LYS A 77 -10.23 28.32 -7.33
CA LYS A 77 -8.89 28.58 -7.89
C LYS A 77 -8.04 27.32 -8.12
N LYS A 78 -8.58 26.12 -7.92
CA LYS A 78 -7.82 24.88 -8.09
C LYS A 78 -7.62 24.53 -9.56
N ALA A 79 -6.47 23.93 -9.88
CA ALA A 79 -6.11 23.52 -11.23
C ALA A 79 -7.13 22.54 -11.84
N GLU A 80 -7.67 21.61 -11.04
CA GLU A 80 -8.57 20.57 -11.53
C GLU A 80 -9.90 21.13 -12.07
N TYR A 81 -10.35 22.29 -11.55
CA TYR A 81 -11.58 22.93 -12.04
C TYR A 81 -11.37 23.55 -13.41
N LYS A 82 -10.20 24.14 -13.66
CA LYS A 82 -9.85 24.66 -14.99
C LYS A 82 -9.69 23.52 -16.00
N GLU A 83 -9.04 22.43 -15.58
CA GLU A 83 -8.90 21.22 -16.39
C GLU A 83 -10.25 20.62 -16.77
N ALA A 84 -11.23 20.62 -15.86
CA ALA A 84 -12.60 20.15 -16.16
C ALA A 84 -13.28 20.97 -17.27
N PHE A 85 -13.09 22.29 -17.30
CA PHE A 85 -13.59 23.13 -18.40
C PHE A 85 -12.84 22.84 -19.71
N THR A 86 -11.52 22.70 -19.66
CA THR A 86 -10.72 22.37 -20.86
C THR A 86 -11.11 21.02 -21.44
N GLU A 87 -11.29 19.99 -20.61
CA GLU A 87 -11.76 18.67 -21.05
C GLU A 87 -13.15 18.76 -21.69
N MET A 88 -14.09 19.45 -21.04
CA MET A 88 -15.45 19.62 -21.58
C MET A 88 -15.46 20.37 -22.91
N ASP A 89 -14.69 21.46 -23.02
CA ASP A 89 -14.60 22.26 -24.25
C ASP A 89 -13.98 21.42 -25.39
N ASN A 90 -12.94 20.62 -25.10
CA ASN A 90 -12.33 19.71 -26.08
C ASN A 90 -13.30 18.62 -26.55
N ILE A 91 -14.10 18.03 -25.65
CA ILE A 91 -15.11 17.02 -26.03
C ILE A 91 -16.15 17.63 -26.95
N ILE A 92 -16.66 18.82 -26.61
CA ILE A 92 -17.65 19.53 -27.43
C ILE A 92 -17.07 19.89 -28.80
N GLU A 93 -15.81 20.32 -28.86
CA GLU A 93 -15.12 20.64 -30.11
C GLU A 93 -14.89 19.40 -30.98
N ASN A 94 -14.48 18.28 -30.37
CA ASN A 94 -14.28 17.02 -31.08
C ASN A 94 -15.59 16.48 -31.68
N ILE A 95 -16.70 16.56 -30.95
CA ILE A 95 -18.03 16.17 -31.47
C ILE A 95 -18.48 17.10 -32.59
N LYS A 96 -18.17 18.40 -32.50
CA LYS A 96 -18.47 19.35 -33.56
C LYS A 96 -17.69 19.04 -34.85
N ASN A 97 -16.44 18.61 -34.72
CA ASN A 97 -15.56 18.32 -35.84
C ASN A 97 -15.75 16.90 -36.41
N ASN A 98 -16.23 15.96 -35.58
CA ASN A 98 -16.56 14.59 -35.98
C ASN A 98 -17.86 14.16 -35.26
N PRO A 99 -19.01 14.14 -35.96
CA PRO A 99 -20.29 13.75 -35.37
C PRO A 99 -20.31 12.33 -34.79
N ASP A 100 -19.44 11.44 -35.28
CA ASP A 100 -19.29 10.05 -34.80
C ASP A 100 -18.22 9.93 -33.69
N TYR A 101 -17.79 11.05 -33.11
CA TYR A 101 -16.81 11.04 -32.03
C TYR A 101 -17.34 10.32 -30.78
N GLU A 102 -16.72 9.20 -30.45
CA GLU A 102 -17.00 8.48 -29.22
C GLU A 102 -16.29 9.14 -28.02
N ILE A 103 -17.07 9.56 -27.03
CA ILE A 103 -16.53 10.19 -25.82
C ILE A 103 -15.78 9.12 -25.01
N LYS A 104 -14.44 9.21 -24.98
CA LYS A 104 -13.58 8.30 -24.22
C LYS A 104 -13.64 8.63 -22.73
N ILE A 105 -14.52 7.95 -21.99
CA ILE A 105 -14.65 8.03 -20.53
C ILE A 105 -14.09 6.78 -19.85
N ILE A 106 -13.48 6.95 -18.67
CA ILE A 106 -12.94 5.83 -17.87
C ILE A 106 -14.10 5.11 -17.19
N GLU A 107 -14.34 3.85 -17.52
CA GLU A 107 -15.45 3.09 -16.95
C GLU A 107 -15.47 3.11 -15.40
N TYR A 108 -16.66 3.32 -14.80
CA TYR A 108 -16.79 3.29 -13.35
C TYR A 108 -16.52 1.88 -12.79
N ILE A 109 -15.48 1.76 -11.98
CA ILE A 109 -15.20 0.56 -11.21
C ILE A 109 -15.10 0.93 -9.72
N PRO A 110 -15.86 0.27 -8.83
CA PRO A 110 -15.83 0.49 -7.38
C PRO A 110 -14.41 0.39 -6.84
N LYS A 111 -14.10 1.13 -5.78
CA LYS A 111 -12.77 1.14 -5.14
C LYS A 111 -12.30 -0.23 -4.62
N GLY A 112 -13.16 -1.24 -4.58
CA GLY A 112 -12.83 -2.65 -4.29
C GLY A 112 -12.78 -3.59 -5.51
N LYS A 113 -12.93 -3.08 -6.75
CA LYS A 113 -12.89 -3.87 -7.99
C LYS A 113 -11.98 -3.28 -9.09
N ARG A 114 -11.32 -2.14 -8.85
CA ARG A 114 -10.54 -1.41 -9.88
C ARG A 114 -9.37 -2.25 -10.42
N VAL A 115 -9.46 -2.60 -11.70
CA VAL A 115 -8.31 -2.88 -12.57
C VAL A 115 -7.71 -1.52 -12.97
N THR A 116 -6.40 -1.37 -12.79
CA THR A 116 -5.65 -0.12 -12.99
C THR A 116 -5.58 0.30 -14.46
N GLN A 117 -6.19 1.43 -14.81
CA GLN A 117 -5.78 2.27 -15.94
C GLN A 117 -5.33 3.63 -15.40
N ASN A 118 -4.05 3.96 -15.65
CA ASN A 118 -3.42 5.20 -15.21
C ASN A 118 -3.74 6.35 -16.16
N TYR A 119 -4.28 7.46 -15.61
CA TYR A 119 -4.06 8.79 -16.18
C TYR A 119 -3.38 9.69 -15.14
N SER A 120 -2.30 10.30 -15.58
CA SER A 120 -1.39 11.16 -14.82
C SER A 120 -1.92 12.60 -14.76
N ARG A 121 -2.05 13.20 -13.57
CA ARG A 121 -1.30 14.40 -13.14
C ARG A 121 -1.82 15.07 -11.85
N LYS A 122 -0.83 15.45 -11.03
CA LYS A 122 -0.63 16.72 -10.29
C LYS A 122 -1.74 17.26 -9.38
N SER A 123 -1.50 17.01 -8.09
CA SER A 123 -1.67 17.88 -6.91
C SER A 123 -2.03 19.36 -7.15
N THR A 124 -2.95 19.91 -6.35
CA THR A 124 -2.60 20.93 -5.33
C THR A 124 -3.67 21.20 -4.27
N ASP A 125 -3.15 21.58 -3.12
CA ASP A 125 -3.72 21.68 -1.77
C ASP A 125 -4.82 22.71 -1.51
N SER A 126 -5.32 22.58 -0.27
CA SER A 126 -5.76 23.66 0.64
C SER A 126 -7.25 24.01 0.61
N VAL A 127 -7.90 24.43 1.70
CA VAL A 127 -7.84 24.17 3.14
C VAL A 127 -9.11 24.85 3.70
N THR A 128 -9.72 24.23 4.71
CA THR A 128 -10.67 24.79 5.73
C THR A 128 -11.91 25.58 5.30
N LEU A 129 -13.08 25.20 5.84
CA LEU A 129 -13.74 25.78 7.03
C LEU A 129 -15.12 25.09 7.11
N GLY A 130 -15.51 24.50 8.22
CA GLY A 130 -16.13 25.26 9.30
C GLY A 130 -17.40 24.50 9.70
N THR A 131 -17.39 23.99 10.92
CA THR A 131 -18.54 23.43 11.64
C THR A 131 -19.81 24.29 11.52
N PRO A 132 -20.99 23.68 11.68
CA PRO A 132 -21.80 24.12 12.82
C PRO A 132 -22.19 23.00 13.77
N LYS A 133 -21.91 23.31 15.04
CA LYS A 133 -22.42 22.74 16.28
C LYS A 133 -23.88 22.28 16.17
N ARG A 134 -24.16 21.08 16.68
CA ARG A 134 -25.46 20.77 17.27
C ARG A 134 -25.27 20.29 18.70
N LYS A 135 -25.73 21.13 19.64
CA LYS A 135 -25.89 20.86 21.07
C LYS A 135 -26.69 19.58 21.27
N LEU A 136 -26.20 18.68 22.12
CA LEU A 136 -27.04 17.75 22.86
C LEU A 136 -26.71 17.89 24.34
N ALA A 137 -27.76 18.15 25.10
CA ALA A 137 -27.75 18.46 26.50
C ALA A 137 -27.47 17.22 27.35
N LEU A 138 -26.63 17.42 28.37
CA LEU A 138 -26.51 16.56 29.53
C LEU A 138 -27.86 16.47 30.26
N LYS A 139 -28.29 15.25 30.56
CA LYS A 139 -29.24 14.97 31.64
C LYS A 139 -28.56 14.00 32.59
N GLU A 140 -28.03 14.56 33.67
CA GLU A 140 -27.76 13.84 34.91
C GLU A 140 -29.09 13.36 35.51
N LYS A 141 -29.12 12.09 35.92
CA LYS A 141 -29.98 11.64 37.01
C LYS A 141 -29.19 10.69 37.89
N ASN A 142 -28.84 11.19 39.07
CA ASN A 142 -28.54 10.40 40.25
C ASN A 142 -29.73 9.48 40.55
N ASN A 143 -29.46 8.21 40.86
CA ASN A 143 -29.73 7.69 42.21
C ASN A 143 -29.34 6.20 42.39
N THR A 144 -28.71 5.98 43.55
CA THR A 144 -28.85 4.83 44.45
C THR A 144 -28.23 3.48 44.06
N VAL A 145 -27.15 3.17 44.78
CA VAL A 145 -26.60 1.83 45.07
C VAL A 145 -27.60 1.00 45.89
N PRO A 146 -27.66 -0.32 45.66
CA PRO A 146 -27.59 -1.25 46.79
C PRO A 146 -26.57 -2.39 46.56
N LYS A 147 -25.94 -2.79 47.68
CA LYS A 147 -24.93 -3.85 47.79
C LYS A 147 -25.53 -5.27 47.70
N LYS A 148 -24.75 -6.14 47.06
CA LYS A 148 -24.55 -7.60 47.25
C LYS A 148 -25.78 -8.53 47.30
N LYS A 149 -25.81 -9.48 46.36
CA LYS A 149 -25.91 -10.92 46.66
C LYS A 149 -25.28 -11.75 45.55
N SER A 150 -24.49 -12.72 45.98
CA SER A 150 -23.75 -13.71 45.19
C SER A 150 -24.65 -14.55 44.30
N ARG A 151 -24.24 -14.76 43.04
CA ARG A 151 -24.55 -15.98 42.29
C ARG A 151 -23.39 -16.30 41.34
N SER A 152 -22.99 -17.56 41.42
CA SER A 152 -21.97 -18.27 40.66
C SER A 152 -22.00 -17.99 39.15
N SER A 153 -20.82 -17.68 38.59
CA SER A 153 -20.56 -17.81 37.15
C SER A 153 -19.24 -18.54 36.95
N ILE A 154 -19.36 -19.76 36.45
CA ILE A 154 -18.30 -20.54 35.80
C ILE A 154 -17.95 -19.85 34.46
N SER A 155 -16.65 -19.86 34.11
CA SER A 155 -16.04 -19.46 32.83
C SER A 155 -16.04 -17.96 32.50
N SER A 156 -14.99 -17.33 31.99
CA SER A 156 -13.82 -17.83 31.26
C SER A 156 -12.58 -16.99 31.60
N ASN A 157 -11.53 -17.64 32.10
CA ASN A 157 -10.17 -17.14 31.90
C ASN A 157 -9.89 -17.24 30.40
N ILE A 158 -9.98 -16.11 29.69
CA ILE A 158 -9.32 -15.99 28.40
C ILE A 158 -7.85 -15.79 28.73
N ASP A 159 -7.17 -16.91 28.90
CA ASP A 159 -5.72 -17.00 28.89
C ASP A 159 -5.28 -16.72 27.45
N ASN A 160 -5.02 -15.46 27.14
CA ASN A 160 -4.49 -15.03 25.84
C ASN A 160 -2.97 -15.28 25.73
N SER A 161 -2.39 -16.13 26.57
CA SER A 161 -1.14 -16.81 26.22
C SER A 161 -1.44 -17.87 25.16
N LEU A 162 -1.70 -17.40 23.92
CA LEU A 162 -1.45 -18.23 22.75
C LEU A 162 0.02 -18.64 22.84
N ASP A 163 0.24 -19.93 23.12
CA ASP A 163 1.53 -20.59 23.33
C ASP A 163 2.58 -20.12 22.31
N PHE A 164 3.31 -19.08 22.68
CA PHE A 164 4.52 -18.67 21.99
C PHE A 164 5.66 -19.35 22.72
N LEU A 165 6.19 -20.41 22.13
CA LEU A 165 7.56 -20.78 22.44
C LEU A 165 8.45 -19.73 21.78
N PRO A 166 9.14 -18.87 22.54
CA PRO A 166 10.13 -17.97 21.94
C PRO A 166 11.13 -18.83 21.16
N PRO A 167 11.61 -18.36 19.99
CA PRO A 167 12.70 -19.05 19.31
C PRO A 167 13.81 -19.24 20.33
N SER A 168 14.22 -20.49 20.54
CA SER A 168 15.30 -20.79 21.47
C SER A 168 16.58 -20.13 20.93
N SER A 169 17.54 -19.82 21.79
CA SER A 169 18.83 -19.24 21.34
C SER A 169 19.55 -20.12 20.32
N GLU A 170 19.22 -21.42 20.26
CA GLU A 170 19.73 -22.38 19.27
C GLU A 170 19.01 -22.28 17.91
N ASP A 171 17.77 -21.76 17.86
CA ASP A 171 16.98 -21.60 16.63
C ASP A 171 17.42 -20.41 15.78
N LEU A 172 18.15 -19.45 16.36
CA LEU A 172 18.74 -18.31 15.64
C LEU A 172 19.98 -18.74 14.85
N SER A 173 19.80 -19.58 13.83
CA SER A 173 20.88 -19.89 12.90
C SER A 173 21.12 -18.68 11.98
N ASN A 174 22.12 -17.86 12.30
CA ASN A 174 22.62 -16.85 11.38
C ASN A 174 23.44 -17.54 10.29
N LYS A 175 22.95 -17.50 9.04
CA LYS A 175 23.77 -17.88 7.89
C LYS A 175 24.09 -16.62 7.12
N GLU A 176 25.31 -16.10 7.28
CA GLU A 176 25.89 -15.20 6.30
C GLU A 176 25.98 -15.96 4.98
N LEU A 177 25.25 -15.48 3.98
CA LEU A 177 25.11 -16.17 2.71
C LEU A 177 26.21 -15.67 1.78
N ASN A 178 27.25 -16.48 1.57
CA ASN A 178 28.25 -16.20 0.55
C ASN A 178 27.59 -16.25 -0.85
N THR A 179 27.68 -15.15 -1.59
CA THR A 179 27.08 -14.95 -2.92
C THR A 179 27.92 -15.52 -4.06
N ALA A 180 29.15 -15.97 -3.80
CA ALA A 180 30.11 -16.35 -4.83
C ALA A 180 29.75 -17.65 -5.59
N ASP A 181 28.89 -18.52 -5.06
CA ASP A 181 28.52 -19.80 -5.69
C ASP A 181 27.02 -20.13 -5.51
N ILE A 182 26.15 -19.40 -6.20
CA ILE A 182 24.72 -19.71 -6.22
C ILE A 182 24.45 -20.82 -7.24
N LYS A 183 24.20 -22.04 -6.75
CA LYS A 183 23.67 -23.13 -7.59
C LYS A 183 22.19 -22.89 -7.85
N THR A 184 21.86 -22.63 -9.10
CA THR A 184 20.49 -22.38 -9.56
C THR A 184 19.57 -23.57 -9.24
N SER A 185 18.41 -23.27 -8.65
CA SER A 185 17.34 -24.26 -8.41
C SER A 185 16.66 -24.65 -9.71
N LYS A 186 16.22 -25.91 -9.79
CA LYS A 186 15.43 -26.44 -10.91
C LYS A 186 13.94 -26.07 -10.83
N LYS A 187 13.49 -25.55 -9.68
CA LYS A 187 12.11 -25.12 -9.44
C LYS A 187 11.82 -23.83 -10.22
N LYS A 188 10.59 -23.68 -10.70
CA LYS A 188 10.09 -22.44 -11.28
C LYS A 188 9.52 -21.53 -10.18
N PHE A 189 10.00 -20.29 -10.12
CA PHE A 189 9.57 -19.31 -9.14
C PHE A 189 8.54 -18.35 -9.75
N GLY A 190 7.34 -18.37 -9.20
CA GLY A 190 6.28 -17.43 -9.47
C GLY A 190 6.39 -16.21 -8.56
N ILE A 191 6.25 -14.99 -9.08
CA ILE A 191 6.37 -13.77 -8.26
C ILE A 191 5.19 -12.85 -8.54
N TRP A 192 4.46 -12.49 -7.49
CA TRP A 192 3.51 -11.38 -7.53
C TRP A 192 4.22 -10.10 -7.11
N ALA A 193 4.51 -9.24 -8.07
CA ALA A 193 5.45 -8.13 -7.94
C ALA A 193 4.73 -6.78 -7.95
N ALA A 194 4.68 -6.10 -6.82
CA ALA A 194 3.97 -4.83 -6.69
C ALA A 194 4.61 -3.82 -5.73
N ASN A 195 5.63 -4.24 -4.96
CA ASN A 195 6.35 -3.36 -4.05
C ASN A 195 7.65 -2.82 -4.65
N ILE A 196 8.28 -1.90 -3.92
CA ILE A 196 9.50 -1.20 -4.36
C ILE A 196 10.73 -2.10 -4.45
N TYR A 197 10.73 -3.24 -3.75
CA TYR A 197 11.85 -4.19 -3.74
C TYR A 197 11.80 -5.15 -4.92
N ALA A 198 10.60 -5.37 -5.50
CA ALA A 198 10.36 -6.42 -6.48
C ALA A 198 11.32 -6.36 -7.67
N GLY A 199 11.54 -5.18 -8.28
CA GLY A 199 12.45 -5.05 -9.41
C GLY A 199 13.88 -5.49 -9.11
N GLY A 200 14.45 -5.07 -7.97
CA GLY A 200 15.80 -5.46 -7.58
C GLY A 200 15.91 -6.94 -7.23
N ILE A 201 14.94 -7.48 -6.49
CA ILE A 201 14.89 -8.91 -6.15
C ILE A 201 14.83 -9.76 -7.43
N ILE A 202 13.91 -9.45 -8.34
CA ILE A 202 13.73 -10.19 -9.59
C ILE A 202 15.00 -10.11 -10.46
N GLN A 203 15.62 -8.94 -10.59
CA GLN A 203 16.86 -8.79 -11.34
C GLN A 203 17.99 -9.66 -10.78
N ASN A 204 18.09 -9.81 -9.45
CA ASN A 204 19.10 -10.69 -8.86
C ASN A 204 18.78 -12.18 -9.06
N LEU A 205 17.50 -12.55 -9.01
CA LEU A 205 17.08 -13.92 -9.36
C LEU A 205 17.38 -14.25 -10.83
N ILE A 206 17.16 -13.30 -11.74
CA ILE A 206 17.55 -13.39 -13.16
C ILE A 206 19.06 -13.63 -13.29
N LYS A 207 19.90 -12.80 -12.65
CA LYS A 207 21.37 -12.95 -12.69
C LYS A 207 21.84 -14.31 -12.16
N SER A 208 21.14 -14.87 -11.19
CA SER A 208 21.43 -16.21 -10.64
C SER A 208 20.87 -17.37 -11.48
N GLY A 209 20.26 -17.08 -12.63
CA GLY A 209 19.77 -18.07 -13.60
C GLY A 209 18.44 -18.72 -13.27
N HIS A 210 17.69 -18.23 -12.26
CA HIS A 210 16.42 -18.82 -11.88
C HIS A 210 15.35 -18.64 -12.98
N ALA A 211 14.51 -19.67 -13.16
CA ALA A 211 13.36 -19.62 -14.05
C ALA A 211 12.19 -18.89 -13.37
N LEU A 212 11.77 -17.76 -13.94
CA LEU A 212 10.81 -16.86 -13.29
C LEU A 212 9.52 -16.70 -14.08
N ASN A 213 8.40 -16.75 -13.38
CA ASN A 213 7.08 -16.39 -13.87
C ASN A 213 6.57 -15.21 -13.06
N ILE A 214 6.25 -14.08 -13.67
CA ILE A 214 5.91 -12.87 -12.92
C ILE A 214 4.52 -12.37 -13.28
N TRP A 215 3.88 -11.73 -12.30
CA TRP A 215 2.70 -10.90 -12.50
C TRP A 215 2.86 -9.60 -11.73
N SER A 216 2.49 -8.49 -12.36
CA SER A 216 2.54 -7.14 -11.79
C SER A 216 1.46 -6.29 -12.46
N TYR A 217 0.83 -5.38 -11.70
CA TYR A 217 -0.03 -4.34 -12.28
C TYR A 217 0.78 -3.16 -12.88
N SER A 218 2.07 -3.07 -12.57
CA SER A 218 2.96 -2.03 -13.11
C SER A 218 3.54 -2.47 -14.44
N LEU A 219 2.98 -1.94 -15.53
CA LEU A 219 3.46 -2.19 -16.90
C LEU A 219 4.93 -1.79 -17.07
N THR A 220 5.33 -0.66 -16.50
CA THR A 220 6.71 -0.18 -16.53
C THR A 220 7.67 -1.18 -15.87
N LEU A 221 7.28 -1.78 -14.74
CA LEU A 221 8.10 -2.82 -14.11
C LEU A 221 8.22 -4.06 -15.02
N CYS A 222 7.12 -4.47 -15.65
CA CYS A 222 7.13 -5.60 -16.59
C CYS A 222 8.07 -5.35 -17.77
N GLU A 223 7.96 -4.18 -18.42
CA GLU A 223 8.82 -3.78 -19.55
C GLU A 223 10.31 -3.77 -19.16
N GLU A 224 10.64 -3.12 -18.03
CA GLU A 224 12.02 -3.06 -17.51
C GLU A 224 12.61 -4.45 -17.24
N LEU A 225 11.80 -5.36 -16.67
CA LEU A 225 12.22 -6.72 -16.37
C LEU A 225 12.36 -7.59 -17.62
N GLU A 226 11.47 -7.43 -18.60
CA GLU A 226 11.53 -8.15 -19.87
C GLU A 226 12.80 -7.76 -20.66
N GLU A 227 13.09 -6.46 -20.76
CA GLU A 227 14.33 -5.98 -21.38
C GLU A 227 15.58 -6.46 -20.64
N PHE A 228 15.54 -6.46 -19.30
CA PHE A 228 16.63 -6.96 -18.49
C PHE A 228 16.86 -8.45 -18.71
N ALA A 229 15.79 -9.27 -18.70
CA ALA A 229 15.87 -10.71 -18.93
C ALA A 229 16.39 -11.06 -20.33
N LYS A 230 15.95 -10.34 -21.37
CA LYS A 230 16.47 -10.49 -22.75
C LYS A 230 17.97 -10.26 -22.81
N ARG A 231 18.48 -9.20 -22.16
CA ARG A 231 19.93 -8.92 -22.10
C ARG A 231 20.71 -9.98 -21.35
N GLN A 232 20.13 -10.56 -20.30
CA GLN A 232 20.74 -11.63 -19.51
C GLN A 232 20.51 -13.03 -20.10
N GLN A 233 19.84 -13.14 -21.25
CA GLN A 233 19.46 -14.42 -21.87
C GLN A 233 18.80 -15.40 -20.88
N SER A 234 17.96 -14.86 -20.00
CA SER A 234 17.37 -15.60 -18.88
C SER A 234 15.91 -15.94 -19.14
N HIS A 235 15.41 -16.98 -18.48
CA HIS A 235 14.02 -17.42 -18.60
C HIS A 235 13.11 -16.60 -17.67
N LEU A 236 12.41 -15.64 -18.26
CA LEU A 236 11.36 -14.84 -17.63
C LEU A 236 10.09 -14.90 -18.48
N GLU A 237 8.97 -15.27 -17.87
CA GLU A 237 7.65 -15.21 -18.48
C GLU A 237 6.74 -14.27 -17.68
N ILE A 238 6.02 -13.38 -18.36
CA ILE A 238 5.11 -12.41 -17.74
C ILE A 238 3.68 -12.86 -18.01
N PHE A 239 2.92 -13.11 -16.95
CA PHE A 239 1.55 -13.58 -17.02
C PHE A 239 0.54 -12.45 -16.87
N SER A 240 -0.64 -12.64 -17.45
CA SER A 240 -1.72 -11.66 -17.42
C SER A 240 -2.49 -11.66 -16.10
N SER A 241 -2.43 -12.78 -15.36
CA SER A 241 -3.12 -12.93 -14.08
C SER A 241 -2.26 -13.61 -13.00
N PRO A 242 -2.52 -13.30 -11.72
CA PRO A 242 -1.84 -13.97 -10.61
C PRO A 242 -2.09 -15.48 -10.56
N LEU A 243 -3.27 -15.92 -11.03
CA LEU A 243 -3.65 -17.34 -11.09
C LEU A 243 -2.78 -18.13 -12.07
N GLU A 244 -2.44 -17.54 -13.22
CA GLU A 244 -1.54 -18.17 -14.19
C GLU A 244 -0.13 -18.35 -13.62
N VAL A 245 0.36 -17.39 -12.84
CA VAL A 245 1.64 -17.53 -12.12
C VAL A 245 1.59 -18.73 -11.18
N VAL A 246 0.51 -18.90 -10.41
CA VAL A 246 0.35 -20.05 -9.50
C VAL A 246 0.34 -21.37 -10.27
N LYS A 247 -0.38 -21.44 -11.40
CA LYS A 247 -0.49 -22.66 -12.21
C LYS A 247 0.86 -23.08 -12.80
N ASN A 248 1.65 -22.13 -13.29
CA ASN A 248 2.88 -22.40 -14.03
C ASN A 248 4.16 -22.44 -13.16
N SER A 249 4.02 -22.28 -11.83
CA SER A 249 5.16 -22.22 -10.90
C SER A 249 5.10 -23.29 -9.81
N ASP A 250 6.27 -23.65 -9.29
CA ASP A 250 6.41 -24.57 -8.16
C ASP A 250 6.36 -23.82 -6.83
N ILE A 251 6.96 -22.63 -6.77
CA ILE A 251 7.04 -21.80 -5.57
C ILE A 251 6.55 -20.39 -5.92
N ILE A 252 5.62 -19.86 -5.13
CA ILE A 252 5.03 -18.54 -5.32
C ILE A 252 5.57 -17.60 -4.25
N ILE A 253 6.16 -16.48 -4.66
CA ILE A 253 6.65 -15.41 -3.80
C ILE A 253 5.70 -14.22 -3.91
N SER A 254 5.18 -13.76 -2.78
CA SER A 254 4.29 -12.60 -2.68
C SER A 254 5.09 -11.35 -2.28
N LEU A 255 5.21 -10.38 -3.19
CA LEU A 255 5.94 -9.11 -3.00
C LEU A 255 4.99 -7.92 -3.24
N LEU A 256 3.93 -7.85 -2.44
CA LEU A 256 2.88 -6.85 -2.55
C LEU A 256 3.15 -5.65 -1.62
N SER A 257 2.38 -4.57 -1.83
CA SER A 257 2.50 -3.35 -1.00
C SER A 257 1.46 -3.32 0.12
N ASP A 258 0.28 -3.86 -0.14
CA ASP A 258 -0.88 -3.87 0.76
C ASP A 258 -0.94 -5.20 1.52
N PRO A 259 -1.07 -5.17 2.87
CA PRO A 259 -1.02 -6.36 3.71
C PRO A 259 -2.25 -7.28 3.57
N ASP A 260 -3.38 -6.77 3.08
CA ASP A 260 -4.60 -7.57 2.86
C ASP A 260 -4.60 -8.27 1.49
N GLN A 261 -3.82 -7.74 0.54
CA GLN A 261 -3.83 -8.19 -0.85
C GLN A 261 -3.45 -9.66 -1.05
N PRO A 262 -2.42 -10.24 -0.37
CA PRO A 262 -2.07 -11.65 -0.57
C PRO A 262 -3.24 -12.60 -0.26
N LYS A 263 -3.90 -12.38 0.89
CA LYS A 263 -5.06 -13.17 1.34
C LYS A 263 -6.23 -13.03 0.37
N LEU A 264 -6.55 -11.81 -0.06
CA LEU A 264 -7.63 -11.55 -1.01
C LEU A 264 -7.38 -12.23 -2.36
N MET A 265 -6.15 -12.16 -2.87
CA MET A 265 -5.77 -12.79 -4.14
C MET A 265 -5.92 -14.30 -4.08
N ILE A 266 -5.43 -14.95 -3.01
CA ILE A 266 -5.60 -16.39 -2.83
C ILE A 266 -7.09 -16.74 -2.70
N GLN A 267 -7.84 -16.03 -1.86
CA GLN A 267 -9.27 -16.29 -1.69
C GLN A 267 -10.07 -16.16 -2.99
N GLU A 268 -9.76 -15.16 -3.82
CA GLU A 268 -10.39 -14.99 -5.13
C GLU A 268 -10.12 -16.20 -6.03
N MET A 269 -8.87 -16.68 -6.08
CA MET A 269 -8.54 -17.90 -6.84
C MET A 269 -9.29 -19.13 -6.35
N LEU A 270 -9.56 -19.22 -5.04
CA LEU A 270 -10.23 -20.37 -4.44
C LEU A 270 -11.75 -20.35 -4.63
N LYS A 271 -12.37 -19.20 -4.94
CA LYS A 271 -13.82 -19.11 -5.21
C LYS A 271 -14.22 -19.94 -6.43
N ASP A 272 -13.41 -19.86 -7.48
CA ASP A 272 -13.68 -20.56 -8.75
C ASP A 272 -13.07 -21.98 -8.79
N ASN A 273 -12.29 -22.35 -7.76
CA ASN A 273 -11.60 -23.64 -7.69
C ASN A 273 -12.04 -24.43 -6.44
N LEU A 274 -13.04 -25.30 -6.63
CA LEU A 274 -13.53 -26.23 -5.60
C LEU A 274 -12.55 -27.37 -5.27
N ASN A 275 -11.44 -27.48 -6.00
CA ASN A 275 -10.43 -28.49 -5.73
C ASN A 275 -9.74 -28.20 -4.37
N LEU A 276 -9.94 -29.12 -3.43
CA LEU A 276 -9.30 -29.07 -2.09
C LEU A 276 -7.78 -29.21 -2.17
N ASN A 277 -7.22 -29.70 -3.27
CA ASN A 277 -5.79 -29.89 -3.48
C ASN A 277 -5.20 -28.92 -4.52
N PHE A 278 -5.81 -27.75 -4.72
CA PHE A 278 -5.39 -26.77 -5.72
C PHE A 278 -3.91 -26.36 -5.61
N LEU A 279 -3.36 -26.33 -4.39
CA LEU A 279 -1.97 -25.95 -4.12
C LEU A 279 -1.06 -27.16 -3.83
N LYS A 280 -1.53 -28.38 -4.08
CA LYS A 280 -0.75 -29.59 -3.80
C LYS A 280 0.61 -29.56 -4.50
N GLY A 281 1.67 -29.69 -3.70
CA GLY A 281 3.06 -29.69 -4.17
C GLY A 281 3.63 -28.30 -4.46
N LYS A 282 2.88 -27.23 -4.18
CA LYS A 282 3.33 -25.84 -4.36
C LYS A 282 3.82 -25.24 -3.05
N GLY A 283 4.89 -24.45 -3.12
CA GLY A 283 5.35 -23.60 -2.04
C GLY A 283 4.77 -22.19 -2.14
N TYR A 284 4.49 -21.56 -1.00
CA TYR A 284 4.07 -20.16 -0.91
C TYR A 284 4.96 -19.43 0.09
N VAL A 285 5.63 -18.39 -0.37
CA VAL A 285 6.56 -17.56 0.41
C VAL A 285 6.00 -16.15 0.50
N GLU A 286 5.58 -15.75 1.69
CA GLU A 286 5.03 -14.42 1.92
C GLU A 286 6.14 -13.42 2.27
N MET A 287 6.41 -12.46 1.37
CA MET A 287 7.40 -11.40 1.57
C MET A 287 6.79 -10.00 1.67
N THR A 288 5.48 -9.87 1.59
CA THR A 288 4.74 -8.64 1.89
C THR A 288 4.78 -8.42 3.40
N SER A 289 5.12 -7.20 3.84
CA SER A 289 5.03 -6.87 5.26
C SER A 289 3.57 -6.92 5.71
N VAL A 290 3.26 -7.92 6.54
CA VAL A 290 1.97 -8.19 7.17
C VAL A 290 2.15 -8.33 8.67
N ASP A 291 1.06 -8.29 9.43
CA ASP A 291 1.08 -8.65 10.85
C ASP A 291 1.03 -10.18 11.06
N PRO A 292 1.34 -10.65 12.29
CA PRO A 292 1.39 -12.08 12.58
C PRO A 292 0.06 -12.82 12.41
N GLU A 293 -1.09 -12.16 12.61
CA GLU A 293 -2.40 -12.80 12.46
C GLU A 293 -2.70 -13.03 10.98
N ARG A 294 -2.49 -12.02 10.13
CA ARG A 294 -2.64 -12.15 8.67
C ARG A 294 -1.72 -13.23 8.08
N SER A 295 -0.49 -13.35 8.56
CA SER A 295 0.42 -14.43 8.12
C SER A 295 -0.10 -15.82 8.49
N ARG A 296 -0.64 -16.00 9.72
CA ARG A 296 -1.25 -17.27 10.14
C ARG A 296 -2.49 -17.62 9.33
N ASP A 297 -3.38 -16.64 9.12
CA ASP A 297 -4.56 -16.83 8.27
C ASP A 297 -4.18 -17.29 6.86
N LEU A 298 -3.13 -16.69 6.29
CA LEU A 298 -2.65 -17.06 4.97
C LEU A 298 -2.05 -18.47 4.98
N SER A 299 -1.24 -18.80 5.99
CA SER A 299 -0.70 -20.15 6.18
C SER A 299 -1.81 -21.20 6.23
N GLU A 300 -2.87 -20.95 7.02
CA GLU A 300 -4.01 -21.86 7.12
C GLU A 300 -4.72 -22.04 5.78
N ILE A 301 -4.97 -20.95 5.04
CA ILE A 301 -5.62 -21.02 3.71
C ILE A 301 -4.76 -21.83 2.73
N ILE A 302 -3.44 -21.63 2.73
CA ILE A 302 -2.51 -22.31 1.81
C ILE A 302 -2.41 -23.80 2.15
N THR A 303 -2.20 -24.13 3.43
CA THR A 303 -2.01 -25.51 3.90
C THR A 303 -3.28 -26.34 3.78
N ASN A 304 -4.46 -25.76 4.06
CA ASN A 304 -5.76 -26.41 3.84
C ASN A 304 -6.04 -26.72 2.37
N ARG A 305 -5.25 -26.16 1.43
CA ARG A 305 -5.32 -26.45 -0.01
C ARG A 305 -4.16 -27.32 -0.51
N GLY A 306 -3.39 -27.90 0.40
CA GLY A 306 -2.28 -28.83 0.12
C GLY A 306 -0.94 -28.15 -0.19
N GLY A 307 -0.84 -26.83 -0.04
CA GLY A 307 0.40 -26.08 -0.22
C GLY A 307 1.28 -26.10 1.02
N ILE A 308 2.52 -25.63 0.87
CA ILE A 308 3.49 -25.42 1.95
C ILE A 308 3.70 -23.92 2.11
N TYR A 309 3.75 -23.41 3.34
CA TYR A 309 3.87 -21.98 3.63
C TYR A 309 5.19 -21.63 4.33
N LEU A 310 5.74 -20.46 3.99
CA LEU A 310 6.90 -19.85 4.65
C LEU A 310 6.68 -18.34 4.72
N GLU A 311 6.77 -17.74 5.90
CA GLU A 311 6.86 -16.28 6.01
C GLU A 311 8.32 -15.84 5.82
N ALA A 312 8.54 -14.74 5.09
CA ALA A 312 9.85 -14.26 4.68
C ALA A 312 9.91 -12.72 4.66
N MET A 313 9.97 -12.09 5.84
CA MET A 313 9.97 -10.64 5.96
C MET A 313 11.31 -10.03 5.56
N VAL A 314 11.26 -9.03 4.67
CA VAL A 314 12.46 -8.36 4.13
C VAL A 314 12.80 -7.11 4.93
N GLN A 315 14.08 -6.95 5.25
CA GLN A 315 14.68 -5.76 5.84
C GLN A 315 15.67 -5.12 4.86
N GLY A 316 15.53 -3.82 4.60
CA GLY A 316 16.42 -3.11 3.68
C GLY A 316 15.82 -1.86 3.03
N CYS A 317 16.28 -1.57 1.81
CA CYS A 317 15.81 -0.49 0.95
C CYS A 317 15.90 -0.92 -0.52
N ARG A 318 15.34 -0.11 -1.43
CA ARG A 318 15.40 -0.37 -2.88
C ARG A 318 16.82 -0.59 -3.40
N GLU A 319 17.78 0.22 -2.96
CA GLU A 319 19.18 0.07 -3.36
C GLU A 319 19.80 -1.25 -2.90
N GLY A 320 19.53 -1.65 -1.65
CA GLY A 320 19.94 -2.96 -1.14
C GLY A 320 19.31 -4.11 -1.93
N ALA A 321 18.04 -3.97 -2.31
CA ALA A 321 17.36 -4.96 -3.16
C ALA A 321 18.02 -5.11 -4.53
N MET A 322 18.48 -4.02 -5.15
CA MET A 322 19.19 -4.07 -6.43
C MET A 322 20.57 -4.72 -6.32
N LYS A 323 21.23 -4.57 -5.16
CA LYS A 323 22.56 -5.13 -4.89
C LYS A 323 22.56 -6.56 -4.35
N GLY A 324 21.39 -7.10 -3.96
CA GLY A 324 21.31 -8.40 -3.30
C GLY A 324 21.75 -8.35 -1.83
N GLU A 325 21.62 -7.19 -1.19
CA GLU A 325 22.12 -6.91 0.17
C GLU A 325 21.01 -6.83 1.21
N LEU A 326 19.84 -7.38 0.91
CA LEU A 326 18.73 -7.44 1.87
C LEU A 326 19.08 -8.33 3.06
N MET A 327 18.30 -8.17 4.13
CA MET A 327 18.21 -9.16 5.20
C MET A 327 16.83 -9.79 5.15
N VAL A 328 16.74 -11.11 5.27
CA VAL A 328 15.46 -11.85 5.26
C VAL A 328 15.27 -12.53 6.61
N LEU A 329 14.11 -12.29 7.23
CA LEU A 329 13.65 -12.91 8.46
C LEU A 329 12.60 -13.96 8.09
N LEU A 330 12.77 -15.20 8.52
CA LEU A 330 11.95 -16.33 8.09
C LEU A 330 11.37 -17.08 9.27
N ALA A 331 10.18 -17.64 9.12
CA ALA A 331 9.69 -18.71 9.99
C ALA A 331 8.71 -19.61 9.23
N GLY A 332 8.61 -20.88 9.63
CA GLY A 332 7.76 -21.87 8.97
C GLY A 332 8.57 -23.03 8.39
N SER A 333 8.11 -23.56 7.25
CA SER A 333 8.61 -24.83 6.71
C SER A 333 10.09 -24.79 6.36
N LYS A 334 10.88 -25.63 7.05
CA LYS A 334 12.32 -25.81 6.80
C LYS A 334 12.59 -26.39 5.40
N ASP A 335 11.71 -27.24 4.90
CA ASP A 335 11.84 -27.82 3.56
C ASP A 335 11.65 -26.76 2.49
N LEU A 336 10.62 -25.91 2.63
CA LEU A 336 10.42 -24.79 1.71
C LEU A 336 11.55 -23.77 1.80
N PHE A 337 12.07 -23.51 3.01
CA PHE A 337 13.28 -22.69 3.19
C PHE A 337 14.47 -23.25 2.40
N ASN A 338 14.73 -24.55 2.50
CA ASN A 338 15.82 -25.21 1.77
C ASN A 338 15.62 -25.13 0.25
N ASP A 339 14.38 -25.35 -0.23
CA ASP A 339 14.01 -25.21 -1.65
C ASP A 339 14.23 -23.78 -2.18
N CYS A 340 14.11 -22.76 -1.31
CA CYS A 340 14.29 -21.35 -1.63
C CYS A 340 15.70 -20.82 -1.36
N LEU A 341 16.63 -21.63 -0.84
CA LEU A 341 17.93 -21.16 -0.34
C LEU A 341 18.75 -20.43 -1.40
N SER A 342 18.73 -20.91 -2.65
CA SER A 342 19.42 -20.23 -3.76
C SER A 342 18.84 -18.85 -4.05
N CYS A 343 17.52 -18.69 -3.91
CA CYS A 343 16.85 -17.40 -4.11
C CYS A 343 17.18 -16.42 -3.00
N PHE A 344 17.19 -16.87 -1.73
CA PHE A 344 17.61 -16.03 -0.61
C PHE A 344 19.07 -15.58 -0.77
N LYS A 345 19.97 -16.48 -1.18
CA LYS A 345 21.37 -16.13 -1.49
C LYS A 345 21.50 -15.07 -2.58
N ALA A 346 20.62 -15.08 -3.58
CA ALA A 346 20.68 -14.12 -4.67
C ALA A 346 20.22 -12.71 -4.24
N MET A 347 19.27 -12.62 -3.32
CA MET A 347 18.64 -11.34 -2.95
C MET A 347 19.13 -10.75 -1.63
N ALA A 348 19.81 -11.53 -0.80
CA ALA A 348 20.11 -11.17 0.58
C ALA A 348 21.55 -11.49 0.99
N LYS A 349 22.14 -10.60 1.78
CA LYS A 349 23.45 -10.82 2.44
C LYS A 349 23.32 -11.63 3.73
N ALA A 350 22.16 -11.56 4.38
CA ALA A 350 21.89 -12.22 5.64
C ALA A 350 20.49 -12.83 5.65
N THR A 351 20.37 -14.00 6.27
CA THR A 351 19.09 -14.70 6.39
C THR A 351 18.99 -15.36 7.76
N PHE A 352 17.87 -15.12 8.44
CA PHE A 352 17.60 -15.62 9.79
C PHE A 352 16.34 -16.47 9.75
N LEU A 353 16.47 -17.77 10.01
CA LEU A 353 15.34 -18.64 10.26
C LEU A 353 15.03 -18.58 11.77
N LEU A 354 13.81 -18.19 12.13
CA LEU A 354 13.36 -17.88 13.49
C LEU A 354 12.48 -18.98 14.08
N GLY A 355 12.68 -20.21 13.60
CA GLY A 355 11.94 -21.40 14.00
C GLY A 355 11.18 -22.08 12.86
N ASP A 356 10.41 -23.10 13.23
CA ASP A 356 9.65 -23.96 12.32
C ASP A 356 8.18 -23.51 12.18
N ASP A 357 7.30 -24.42 11.76
CA ASP A 357 5.86 -24.16 11.60
C ASP A 357 5.17 -23.72 12.90
N LYS A 358 5.70 -24.07 14.07
CA LYS A 358 5.15 -23.62 15.36
C LYS A 358 5.49 -22.17 15.67
N SER A 359 6.52 -21.62 15.01
CA SER A 359 6.98 -20.25 15.21
C SER A 359 6.37 -19.25 14.22
N LEU A 360 5.32 -19.64 13.49
CA LEU A 360 4.66 -18.76 12.51
C LEU A 360 4.20 -17.42 13.12
N GLY A 361 4.58 -16.35 12.45
CA GLY A 361 4.42 -14.96 12.86
C GLY A 361 5.64 -14.39 13.59
N ALA A 362 6.67 -15.17 13.92
CA ALA A 362 7.88 -14.67 14.55
C ALA A 362 8.63 -13.69 13.63
N ALA A 363 8.74 -13.98 12.34
CA ALA A 363 9.37 -13.07 11.38
C ALA A 363 8.58 -11.77 11.24
N CYS A 364 7.24 -11.85 11.17
CA CYS A 364 6.36 -10.67 11.17
C CYS A 364 6.58 -9.80 12.43
N LYS A 365 6.58 -10.40 13.62
CA LYS A 365 6.79 -9.68 14.89
C LYS A 365 8.12 -8.92 14.90
N ILE A 366 9.23 -9.62 14.60
CA ILE A 366 10.56 -9.00 14.59
C ILE A 366 10.64 -7.92 13.53
N HIS A 367 10.09 -8.16 12.34
CA HIS A 367 10.05 -7.16 11.27
C HIS A 367 9.34 -5.88 11.71
N LEU A 368 8.13 -5.98 12.29
CA LEU A 368 7.37 -4.82 12.73
C LEU A 368 8.05 -4.06 13.88
N ILE A 369 8.70 -4.77 14.82
CA ILE A 369 9.48 -4.14 15.89
C ILE A 369 10.63 -3.31 15.29
N LEU A 370 11.37 -3.87 14.32
CA LEU A 370 12.45 -3.17 13.64
C LEU A 370 11.93 -1.95 12.85
N GLN A 371 10.78 -2.07 12.19
CA GLN A 371 10.16 -0.95 11.47
C GLN A 371 9.70 0.17 12.43
N ILE A 372 9.16 -0.16 13.61
CA ILE A 372 8.86 0.83 14.66
C ILE A 372 10.14 1.58 15.07
N MET A 373 11.21 0.86 15.39
CA MET A 373 12.49 1.47 15.76
C MET A 373 13.00 2.41 14.66
N ARG A 374 12.91 1.96 13.40
CA ARG A 374 13.31 2.73 12.23
C ARG A 374 12.55 4.05 12.11
N GLY A 375 11.22 4.02 12.25
CA GLY A 375 10.38 5.22 12.20
C GLY A 375 10.66 6.20 13.34
N ILE A 376 10.87 5.70 14.57
CA ILE A 376 11.24 6.54 15.72
C ILE A 376 12.59 7.22 15.47
N PHE A 377 13.61 6.47 15.06
CA PHE A 377 14.95 7.02 14.82
C PHE A 377 14.96 8.05 13.71
N LEU A 378 14.28 7.78 12.59
CA LEU A 378 14.18 8.74 11.50
C LEU A 378 13.49 10.02 11.96
N THR A 379 12.37 9.91 12.67
CA THR A 379 11.63 11.07 13.21
C THR A 379 12.52 11.90 14.13
N GLY A 380 13.18 11.28 15.10
CA GLY A 380 14.08 11.98 16.03
C GLY A 380 15.25 12.68 15.33
N VAL A 381 15.87 12.05 14.33
CA VAL A 381 16.92 12.69 13.53
C VAL A 381 16.37 13.91 12.79
N THR A 382 15.19 13.79 12.16
CA THR A 382 14.60 14.92 11.42
C THR A 382 14.18 16.08 12.33
N GLU A 383 13.75 15.82 13.56
CA GLU A 383 13.51 16.87 14.55
C GLU A 383 14.81 17.53 15.02
N GLY A 384 15.85 16.75 15.29
CA GLY A 384 17.17 17.27 15.65
C GLY A 384 17.77 18.19 14.58
N PHE A 385 17.67 17.79 13.31
CA PHE A 385 18.11 18.62 12.18
C PHE A 385 17.27 19.89 12.02
N ALA A 386 15.95 19.81 12.22
CA ALA A 386 15.08 20.99 12.21
C ALA A 386 15.41 21.96 13.35
N MET A 387 15.72 21.43 14.55
CA MET A 387 16.13 22.24 15.70
C MET A 387 17.49 22.92 15.45
N ALA A 388 18.45 22.21 14.85
CA ALA A 388 19.74 22.80 14.46
C ALA A 388 19.54 24.00 13.51
N ASP A 389 18.70 23.86 12.49
CA ASP A 389 18.32 24.97 11.58
C ASP A 389 17.69 26.13 12.35
N LYS A 390 16.78 25.83 13.29
CA LYS A 390 16.11 26.84 14.13
C LYS A 390 17.07 27.60 15.05
N CYS A 391 18.12 26.94 15.53
CA CYS A 391 19.20 27.54 16.30
C CYS A 391 20.18 28.37 15.44
N GLY A 392 19.97 28.48 14.13
CA GLY A 392 20.86 29.19 13.22
C GLY A 392 22.12 28.40 12.83
N ILE A 393 22.18 27.10 13.17
CA ILE A 393 23.28 26.23 12.75
C ILE A 393 23.01 25.79 11.32
N LYS A 394 23.96 26.06 10.42
CA LYS A 394 23.89 25.55 9.05
C LYS A 394 23.75 24.03 9.07
N VAL A 395 22.68 23.51 8.47
CA VAL A 395 22.36 22.08 8.41
C VAL A 395 23.54 21.24 7.91
N GLY A 396 24.30 21.75 6.93
CA GLY A 396 25.50 21.08 6.42
C GLY A 396 26.64 20.96 7.44
N SER A 397 26.83 21.96 8.31
CA SER A 397 27.81 21.88 9.40
C SER A 397 27.37 20.87 10.45
N PHE A 398 26.08 20.84 10.79
CA PHE A 398 25.52 19.87 11.73
C PHE A 398 25.62 18.44 11.17
N ASN A 399 25.36 18.22 9.88
CA ASN A 399 25.52 16.91 9.23
C ASN A 399 26.95 16.36 9.37
N LYS A 400 27.98 17.23 9.24
CA LYS A 400 29.38 16.80 9.44
C LYS A 400 29.60 16.26 10.85
N VAL A 401 29.04 16.90 11.88
CA VAL A 401 29.12 16.41 13.26
C VAL A 401 28.31 15.11 13.41
N PHE A 402 27.05 15.11 12.94
CA PHE A 402 26.16 13.95 13.00
C PHE A 402 26.80 12.69 12.41
N LYS A 403 27.45 12.76 11.24
CA LYS A 403 28.07 11.59 10.61
C LYS A 403 29.17 10.91 11.43
N ASN A 404 29.72 11.60 12.43
CA ASN A 404 30.80 11.10 13.29
C ASN A 404 30.31 10.59 14.66
N ILE A 405 29.02 10.68 14.98
CA ILE A 405 28.49 10.16 16.26
C ILE A 405 28.18 8.66 16.13
N ASP A 406 28.27 7.92 17.22
CA ASP A 406 28.02 6.47 17.25
C ASP A 406 26.60 6.08 16.83
N LEU A 407 25.63 6.97 17.05
CA LEU A 407 24.23 6.78 16.67
C LEU A 407 23.97 6.92 15.16
N ALA A 408 24.92 7.44 14.38
CA ALA A 408 24.73 7.67 12.96
C ALA A 408 24.95 6.39 12.13
N SER A 409 23.94 5.54 12.14
CA SER A 409 23.88 4.37 11.25
C SER A 409 23.88 4.76 9.77
N ASP A 410 24.32 3.86 8.89
CA ASP A 410 24.33 4.09 7.44
C ASP A 410 22.94 4.43 6.90
N TYR A 411 21.89 3.84 7.50
CA TYR A 411 20.51 4.20 7.19
C TYR A 411 20.24 5.68 7.46
N LEU A 412 20.52 6.17 8.67
CA LEU A 412 20.24 7.56 9.04
C LEU A 412 21.12 8.53 8.26
N LYS A 413 22.40 8.18 8.02
CA LYS A 413 23.31 8.95 7.17
C LYS A 413 22.75 9.12 5.76
N GLY A 414 22.29 8.02 5.14
CA GLY A 414 21.66 8.06 3.83
C GLY A 414 20.40 8.93 3.80
N LYS A 415 19.52 8.82 4.81
CA LYS A 415 18.31 9.66 4.91
C LYS A 415 18.65 11.15 5.07
N VAL A 416 19.66 11.48 5.86
CA VAL A 416 20.14 12.86 6.00
C VAL A 416 20.73 13.37 4.70
N ASP A 417 21.47 12.56 3.94
CA ASP A 417 22.01 12.99 2.64
C ASP A 417 20.89 13.33 1.64
N MET A 418 19.77 12.61 1.67
CA MET A 418 18.57 12.94 0.88
C MET A 418 17.95 14.27 1.29
N ILE A 419 17.87 14.52 2.61
CA ILE A 419 17.41 15.79 3.19
C ILE A 419 18.29 16.96 2.73
N MET A 420 19.62 16.80 2.82
CA MET A 420 20.59 17.82 2.41
C MET A 420 20.48 18.16 0.93
N ASN A 421 20.19 17.16 0.10
CA ASN A 421 20.04 17.32 -1.34
C ASN A 421 18.65 17.85 -1.75
N GLY A 422 17.67 17.88 -0.84
CA GLY A 422 16.29 18.24 -1.13
C GLY A 422 15.63 17.32 -2.16
N LYS A 423 16.13 16.08 -2.32
CA LYS A 423 15.68 15.11 -3.33
C LYS A 423 15.22 13.83 -2.62
N TYR A 424 13.93 13.60 -2.62
CA TYR A 424 13.28 12.49 -1.91
C TYR A 424 12.85 11.36 -2.85
N THR A 425 13.73 10.96 -3.77
CA THR A 425 13.49 9.79 -4.64
C THR A 425 13.31 8.55 -3.76
N PRO A 426 12.22 7.78 -3.89
CA PRO A 426 11.88 6.74 -2.93
C PRO A 426 12.90 5.59 -2.94
N ASN A 427 13.59 5.41 -1.82
CA ASN A 427 14.31 4.18 -1.46
C ASN A 427 13.51 3.35 -0.44
N GLU A 428 12.71 4.04 0.37
CA GLU A 428 11.67 3.51 1.24
C GLU A 428 10.52 4.54 1.23
N PRO A 429 9.43 4.30 0.50
CA PRO A 429 8.27 5.17 0.45
C PRO A 429 7.71 5.46 1.84
N LEU A 430 7.38 6.72 2.09
CA LEU A 430 6.83 7.16 3.38
C LEU A 430 5.57 6.38 3.76
N GLN A 431 4.70 6.08 2.80
CA GLN A 431 3.50 5.30 3.04
C GLN A 431 3.79 3.87 3.55
N GLN A 432 4.90 3.27 3.12
CA GLN A 432 5.27 1.91 3.54
C GLN A 432 5.78 1.92 4.98
N LEU A 433 6.68 2.85 5.33
CA LEU A 433 7.14 2.99 6.71
C LEU A 433 5.97 3.31 7.67
N GLN A 434 5.05 4.17 7.25
CA GLN A 434 3.86 4.47 8.05
C GLN A 434 2.92 3.27 8.20
N LYS A 435 2.71 2.49 7.13
CA LYS A 435 1.94 1.24 7.19
C LYS A 435 2.55 0.29 8.22
N ASP A 436 3.86 0.07 8.18
CA ASP A 436 4.52 -0.85 9.12
C ASP A 436 4.45 -0.34 10.56
N LEU A 437 4.56 0.98 10.79
CA LEU A 437 4.32 1.57 12.12
C LEU A 437 2.88 1.34 12.60
N ALA A 438 1.89 1.45 11.71
CA ALA A 438 0.50 1.18 12.05
C ALA A 438 0.28 -0.28 12.45
N LEU A 439 0.80 -1.23 11.65
CA LEU A 439 0.75 -2.67 11.96
C LEU A 439 1.46 -2.99 13.29
N GLY A 440 2.62 -2.37 13.53
CA GLY A 440 3.34 -2.53 14.79
C GLY A 440 2.58 -1.98 16.01
N LEU A 441 1.86 -0.87 15.86
CA LEU A 441 1.01 -0.32 16.91
C LEU A 441 -0.24 -1.18 17.15
N GLU A 442 -0.85 -1.73 16.10
CA GLU A 442 -1.93 -2.73 16.22
C GLU A 442 -1.45 -3.93 17.02
N MET A 443 -0.26 -4.46 16.68
CA MET A 443 0.38 -5.53 17.44
C MET A 443 0.60 -5.13 18.91
N SER A 444 1.09 -3.90 19.19
CA SER A 444 1.30 -3.47 20.57
C SER A 444 0.02 -3.42 21.40
N ASN A 445 -1.13 -3.14 20.77
CA ASN A 445 -2.43 -3.16 21.46
C ASN A 445 -2.83 -4.58 21.87
N ILE A 446 -2.57 -5.57 21.01
CA ILE A 446 -2.81 -6.99 21.31
C ILE A 446 -2.02 -7.42 22.55
N TYR A 447 -0.73 -7.05 22.61
CA TYR A 447 0.14 -7.36 23.76
C TYR A 447 0.01 -6.38 24.93
N ARG A 448 -0.88 -5.39 24.83
CA ARG A 448 -1.07 -4.33 25.84
C ARG A 448 0.24 -3.63 26.22
N GLN A 449 1.16 -3.46 25.27
CA GLN A 449 2.43 -2.79 25.46
C GLN A 449 2.32 -1.31 25.07
N PRO A 450 2.44 -0.35 26.00
CA PRO A 450 2.41 1.07 25.65
C PRO A 450 3.63 1.45 24.79
N MET A 451 3.39 2.15 23.68
CA MET A 451 4.41 2.59 22.72
C MET A 451 4.31 4.09 22.39
N PRO A 452 4.47 5.00 23.38
CA PRO A 452 4.21 6.43 23.20
C PRO A 452 5.05 7.10 22.11
N LEU A 453 6.34 6.71 21.99
CA LEU A 453 7.23 7.24 20.95
C LEU A 453 6.78 6.80 19.55
N ALA A 454 6.41 5.53 19.38
CA ALA A 454 5.92 5.01 18.10
C ALA A 454 4.60 5.68 17.70
N SER A 455 3.69 5.89 18.65
CA SER A 455 2.44 6.61 18.42
C SER A 455 2.68 8.02 17.88
N ASN A 456 3.57 8.78 18.50
CA ASN A 456 3.91 10.13 18.03
C ASN A 456 4.56 10.12 16.65
N ALA A 457 5.53 9.23 16.42
CA ALA A 457 6.17 9.06 15.12
C ALA A 457 5.15 8.71 14.02
N ASN A 458 4.18 7.84 14.33
CA ASN A 458 3.11 7.48 13.41
C ASN A 458 2.22 8.67 13.04
N GLU A 459 1.86 9.54 14.00
CA GLU A 459 1.07 10.73 13.70
C GLU A 459 1.84 11.75 12.84
N ILE A 460 3.16 11.88 13.04
CA ILE A 460 4.02 12.71 12.18
C ILE A 460 4.03 12.18 10.75
N LEU A 461 4.19 10.86 10.58
CA LEU A 461 4.14 10.21 9.27
C LEU A 461 2.77 10.37 8.62
N LYS A 462 1.66 10.13 9.33
CA LYS A 462 0.29 10.34 8.83
C LYS A 462 0.07 11.78 8.36
N HIS A 463 0.60 12.74 9.09
CA HIS A 463 0.52 14.15 8.70
C HIS A 463 1.27 14.41 7.39
N ALA A 464 2.48 13.86 7.23
CA ALA A 464 3.23 13.96 5.97
C ALA A 464 2.48 13.28 4.80
N ARG A 465 1.90 12.10 5.00
CA ARG A 465 1.04 11.44 4.00
C ARG A 465 -0.11 12.33 3.54
N ARG A 466 -0.81 12.96 4.49
CA ARG A 466 -1.93 13.87 4.20
C ARG A 466 -1.53 15.03 3.28
N LEU A 467 -0.27 15.44 3.28
CA LEU A 467 0.28 16.50 2.42
C LEU A 467 0.75 15.99 1.04
N GLY A 468 0.47 14.73 0.71
CA GLY A 468 0.79 14.15 -0.60
C GLY A 468 2.21 13.58 -0.71
N TYR A 469 2.88 13.32 0.41
CA TYR A 469 4.23 12.76 0.43
C TYR A 469 4.31 11.23 0.37
N ASP A 470 3.19 10.53 0.16
CA ASP A 470 3.10 9.06 0.19
C ASP A 470 4.20 8.33 -0.61
N ASN A 471 4.44 8.79 -1.84
CA ASN A 471 5.36 8.16 -2.80
C ASN A 471 6.78 8.74 -2.76
N GLN A 472 7.05 9.70 -1.87
CA GLN A 472 8.41 10.18 -1.63
C GLN A 472 9.11 9.30 -0.61
N ASP A 473 10.43 9.36 -0.58
CA ASP A 473 11.19 8.67 0.47
C ASP A 473 10.79 9.18 1.86
N ALA A 474 10.74 8.29 2.85
CA ALA A 474 10.40 8.61 4.23
C ALA A 474 11.22 9.78 4.83
N SER A 475 12.44 10.04 4.33
CA SER A 475 13.23 11.22 4.70
C SER A 475 12.52 12.56 4.47
N CYS A 476 11.50 12.62 3.61
CA CYS A 476 10.71 13.84 3.38
C CYS A 476 9.91 14.31 4.60
N ILE A 477 9.78 13.51 5.66
CA ILE A 477 9.20 13.97 6.94
C ILE A 477 9.95 15.19 7.51
N TYR A 478 11.23 15.37 7.14
CA TYR A 478 12.00 16.56 7.50
C TYR A 478 11.32 17.87 7.07
N ASN A 479 10.65 17.89 5.90
CA ASN A 479 9.93 19.08 5.44
C ASN A 479 8.81 19.48 6.42
N ARG A 480 8.31 18.54 7.23
CA ARG A 480 7.29 18.78 8.26
C ARG A 480 7.87 19.03 9.65
N THR A 481 9.05 18.52 9.98
CA THR A 481 9.68 18.87 11.27
C THR A 481 10.26 20.28 11.25
N ARG A 482 10.61 20.79 10.07
CA ARG A 482 11.19 22.13 9.87
C ARG A 482 10.20 23.30 10.04
N TYR A 483 8.94 23.12 9.68
CA TYR A 483 7.85 24.11 9.74
C TYR A 483 6.62 23.46 10.36
#